data_AF-A0A221UZS3-F1
#
_entry.id   AF-A0A221UZS3-F1
#
_cell.length_a   1.000
_cell.length_b   1.000
_cell.length_c   1.000
_cell.angle_alpha   90.00
_cell.angle_beta   90.00
_cell.angle_gamma   90.00
#
_symmetry.space_group_name_H-M   'P 1'
#
loop_
_entity.id
_entity.type
_entity.pdbx_description
1 polymer ?
#
loop_
_entity_poly.entity_id
_entity_poly.type
_entity_poly.pdbx_seq_one_letter_code
_entity_poly.pdbx_strand_id
1 'polypeptide(L)'
;MKYFVLILLMGSLAIFRAQIPGDCNDLLMDYSDFVETDSTIWQIELKDAATIATLMYYGASHSKDISHPQFQEIVDKWNSDKFDIALFEGPNRGILSTKEETIANLGESGYVRYLANEKNIPVSTLEPSPISEIEYLSTLFPIDQIKLFFLLREAQRVRETLGMDKDQIIDYMDKLLVKANAIPQLENTITTISGLEKAYIKYWGDKGEWWQAPSTWFTPSGNSLETGGIFTNEINKFSSEFRNLHMVQLISSLLSEGKKIFAVVGRNHVPMQADALACEWGKLISISNDGN
;
A
#
# COMPACT_ATOMS: atom_id res chain seq x y z
N MET A 1 71.83 -12.44 -5.54
CA MET A 1 71.42 -11.03 -5.33
C MET A 1 70.12 -10.78 -6.10
N LYS A 2 68.97 -10.87 -5.43
CA LYS A 2 67.68 -10.33 -5.89
C LYS A 2 66.95 -9.86 -4.64
N TYR A 3 66.84 -8.55 -4.48
CA TYR A 3 66.11 -7.92 -3.39
C TYR A 3 64.61 -8.08 -3.62
N PHE A 4 63.89 -8.66 -2.66
CA PHE A 4 62.43 -8.61 -2.59
C PHE A 4 62.06 -7.33 -1.83
N VAL A 5 61.45 -6.38 -2.52
CA VAL A 5 60.85 -5.19 -1.91
C VAL A 5 59.45 -5.57 -1.46
N LEU A 6 59.24 -5.57 -0.14
CA LEU A 6 57.93 -5.72 0.48
C LEU A 6 57.24 -4.35 0.44
N ILE A 7 56.28 -4.16 -0.46
CA ILE A 7 55.43 -2.97 -0.48
C ILE A 7 54.27 -3.22 0.50
N LEU A 8 54.34 -2.56 1.66
CA LEU A 8 53.26 -2.49 2.62
C LEU A 8 52.22 -1.48 2.11
N LEU A 9 51.16 -1.96 1.46
CA LEU A 9 49.99 -1.15 1.14
C LEU A 9 49.13 -1.03 2.41
N MET A 10 49.30 0.08 3.15
CA MET A 10 48.28 0.54 4.09
C MET A 10 47.07 0.97 3.28
N GLY A 11 46.11 0.07 3.11
CA GLY A 11 44.79 0.40 2.60
C GLY A 11 44.05 1.22 3.65
N SER A 12 44.01 2.54 3.48
CA SER A 12 43.02 3.39 4.14
C SER A 12 41.63 2.92 3.70
N LEU A 13 40.88 2.30 4.62
CA LEU A 13 39.44 2.13 4.49
C LEU A 13 38.82 3.53 4.43
N ALA A 14 38.64 4.04 3.22
CA ALA A 14 37.75 5.14 2.97
C ALA A 14 36.34 4.64 3.28
N ILE A 15 35.85 5.00 4.47
CA ILE A 15 34.43 4.91 4.79
C ILE A 15 33.75 5.86 3.80
N PHE A 16 33.19 5.32 2.73
CA PHE A 16 32.21 6.03 1.93
C PHE A 16 31.02 6.28 2.87
N ARG A 17 30.99 7.45 3.50
CA ARG A 17 29.72 8.05 3.92
C ARG A 17 28.94 8.21 2.61
N ALA A 18 28.08 7.24 2.31
CA ALA A 18 27.06 7.43 1.29
C ALA A 18 26.40 8.76 1.64
N GLN A 19 26.45 9.70 0.71
CA GLN A 19 25.74 10.96 0.85
C GLN A 19 24.29 10.55 1.06
N ILE A 20 23.77 10.76 2.27
CA ILE A 20 22.36 10.50 2.55
C ILE A 20 21.61 11.32 1.49
N PRO A 21 20.75 10.68 0.68
CA PRO A 21 19.94 11.38 -0.32
C PRO A 21 19.17 12.53 0.33
N GLY A 22 18.63 13.44 -0.48
CA GLY A 22 17.80 14.57 -0.01
C GLY A 22 16.57 14.13 0.80
N ASP A 23 15.36 14.43 0.32
CA ASP A 23 14.18 13.81 0.93
C ASP A 23 14.17 12.32 0.55
N CYS A 24 14.06 11.39 1.51
CA CYS A 24 13.99 9.96 1.16
C CYS A 24 12.71 9.63 0.41
N ASN A 25 11.68 10.48 0.51
CA ASN A 25 10.45 10.35 -0.27
C ASN A 25 10.72 10.45 -1.79
N ASP A 26 11.81 11.09 -2.21
CA ASP A 26 12.22 11.18 -3.62
C ASP A 26 12.69 9.82 -4.18
N LEU A 27 12.85 8.81 -3.32
CA LEU A 27 13.25 7.44 -3.69
C LEU A 27 12.06 6.48 -3.82
N LEU A 28 10.83 6.99 -3.71
CA LEU A 28 9.65 6.19 -4.04
C LEU A 28 9.66 5.85 -5.54
N MET A 29 9.50 4.58 -5.88
CA MET A 29 9.45 4.14 -7.27
C MET A 29 8.06 4.40 -7.86
N ASP A 30 8.03 4.97 -9.06
CA ASP A 30 6.82 5.08 -9.86
C ASP A 30 6.39 3.70 -10.36
N TYR A 31 5.09 3.41 -10.33
CA TYR A 31 4.54 2.14 -10.83
C TYR A 31 4.81 1.90 -12.32
N SER A 32 4.98 2.96 -13.13
CA SER A 32 5.32 2.82 -14.55
C SER A 32 6.77 2.39 -14.78
N ASP A 33 7.64 2.57 -13.79
CA ASP A 33 9.06 2.19 -13.87
C ASP A 33 9.30 0.79 -13.31
N PHE A 34 8.32 0.22 -12.61
CA PHE A 34 8.44 -1.10 -12.01
C PHE A 34 8.27 -2.21 -13.05
N VAL A 35 9.26 -3.10 -13.09
CA VAL A 35 9.21 -4.36 -13.85
C VAL A 35 9.46 -5.51 -12.87
N GLU A 36 8.49 -6.41 -12.77
CA GLU A 36 8.64 -7.63 -11.97
C GLU A 36 9.70 -8.55 -12.61
N THR A 37 10.64 -9.03 -11.80
CA THR A 37 11.72 -9.93 -12.20
C THR A 37 11.86 -11.06 -11.18
N ASP A 38 12.60 -12.11 -11.51
CA ASP A 38 12.93 -13.18 -10.56
C ASP A 38 13.72 -12.68 -9.34
N SER A 39 14.33 -11.49 -9.44
CA SER A 39 15.05 -10.82 -8.34
C SER A 39 14.19 -9.85 -7.53
N THR A 40 12.91 -9.68 -7.85
CA THR A 40 12.05 -8.73 -7.13
C THR A 40 11.92 -9.15 -5.65
N ILE A 41 12.19 -8.18 -4.78
CA ILE A 41 12.09 -8.34 -3.34
C ILE A 41 10.67 -8.00 -2.88
N TRP A 42 10.02 -8.97 -2.24
CA TRP A 42 8.66 -8.84 -1.72
C TRP A 42 8.59 -8.65 -0.21
N GLN A 43 9.75 -8.56 0.46
CA GLN A 43 9.83 -8.43 1.91
C GLN A 43 11.02 -7.57 2.29
N ILE A 44 10.86 -6.69 3.28
CA ILE A 44 11.94 -5.87 3.82
C ILE A 44 12.08 -6.17 5.31
N GLU A 45 13.31 -6.44 5.73
CA GLU A 45 13.67 -6.54 7.14
C GLU A 45 14.71 -5.48 7.47
N LEU A 46 14.36 -4.56 8.36
CA LEU A 46 15.26 -3.54 8.88
C LEU A 46 15.51 -3.81 10.36
N LYS A 47 16.75 -4.14 10.69
CA LYS A 47 17.18 -4.48 12.04
C LYS A 47 18.68 -4.21 12.17
N ASP A 48 19.07 -3.56 13.26
CA ASP A 48 20.46 -3.23 13.53
C ASP A 48 20.72 -3.31 15.04
N ALA A 49 21.95 -3.61 15.46
CA ALA A 49 22.32 -3.68 16.88
C ALA A 49 22.40 -2.30 17.55
N ALA A 50 22.56 -1.23 16.77
CA ALA A 50 22.68 0.15 17.24
C ALA A 50 21.34 0.79 17.62
N THR A 51 20.21 0.18 17.26
CA THR A 51 18.86 0.67 17.60
C THR A 51 17.96 -0.46 18.08
N ILE A 52 16.94 -0.10 18.87
CA ILE A 52 15.91 -1.05 19.31
C ILE A 52 14.75 -1.18 18.30
N ALA A 53 14.67 -0.25 17.35
CA ALA A 53 13.65 -0.25 16.30
C ALA A 53 13.84 -1.43 15.35
N THR A 54 12.75 -1.98 14.84
CA THR A 54 12.79 -2.97 13.76
C THR A 54 11.61 -2.83 12.82
N LEU A 55 11.80 -3.18 11.56
CA LEU A 55 10.71 -3.35 10.59
C LEU A 55 10.75 -4.76 10.03
N MET A 56 9.62 -5.46 10.11
CA MET A 56 9.30 -6.59 9.25
C MET A 56 8.16 -6.16 8.34
N TYR A 57 8.46 -5.92 7.06
CA TYR A 57 7.49 -5.49 6.06
C TYR A 57 7.29 -6.59 5.03
N TYR A 58 6.12 -7.20 5.02
CA TYR A 58 5.82 -8.38 4.22
C TYR A 58 4.80 -8.05 3.13
N GLY A 59 5.20 -8.26 1.88
CA GLY A 59 4.35 -8.14 0.71
C GLY A 59 3.58 -9.43 0.44
N ALA A 60 2.28 -9.40 0.68
CA ALA A 60 1.37 -10.53 0.50
C ALA A 60 0.68 -10.50 -0.87
N SER A 61 0.43 -11.68 -1.44
CA SER A 61 -0.54 -11.80 -2.53
C SER A 61 -1.95 -11.76 -1.94
N HIS A 62 -2.91 -11.12 -2.61
CA HIS A 62 -4.29 -11.14 -2.13
C HIS A 62 -4.85 -12.57 -2.18
N SER A 63 -5.14 -13.13 -1.02
CA SER A 63 -5.65 -14.50 -0.92
C SER A 63 -6.63 -14.63 0.23
N LYS A 64 -7.65 -15.47 0.01
CA LYS A 64 -8.60 -15.95 1.03
C LYS A 64 -8.54 -17.47 1.19
N ASP A 65 -7.60 -18.11 0.49
CA ASP A 65 -7.36 -19.54 0.60
C ASP A 65 -6.56 -19.81 1.87
N ILE A 66 -7.20 -20.41 2.87
CA ILE A 66 -6.60 -20.76 4.16
C ILE A 66 -5.35 -21.65 4.02
N SER A 67 -5.22 -22.38 2.90
CA SER A 67 -4.09 -23.27 2.63
C SER A 67 -2.94 -22.58 1.88
N HIS A 68 -3.10 -21.31 1.51
CA HIS A 68 -2.06 -20.57 0.80
C HIS A 68 -0.79 -20.45 1.66
N PRO A 69 0.40 -20.84 1.15
CA PRO A 69 1.64 -20.88 1.93
C PRO A 69 2.02 -19.58 2.64
N GLN A 70 1.67 -18.43 2.05
CA GLN A 70 1.94 -17.11 2.64
C GLN A 70 1.41 -16.96 4.07
N PHE A 71 0.30 -17.62 4.43
CA PHE A 71 -0.25 -17.49 5.79
C PHE A 71 0.65 -18.16 6.82
N GLN A 72 1.39 -19.20 6.44
CA GLN A 72 2.42 -19.77 7.30
C GLN A 72 3.65 -18.87 7.36
N GLU A 73 4.07 -18.31 6.21
CA GLU A 73 5.20 -17.37 6.18
C GLU A 73 4.95 -16.13 7.06
N ILE A 74 3.75 -15.56 7.02
CA ILE A 74 3.33 -14.45 7.88
C ILE A 74 3.49 -14.83 9.35
N VAL A 75 3.13 -16.05 9.76
CA VAL A 75 3.30 -16.54 11.15
C VAL A 75 4.76 -16.68 11.52
N ASP A 76 5.57 -17.23 10.62
CA ASP A 76 7.00 -17.43 10.87
C ASP A 76 7.71 -16.09 11.08
N LYS A 77 7.38 -15.09 10.24
CA LYS A 77 7.85 -13.72 10.40
C LYS A 77 7.27 -13.03 11.65
N TRP A 78 6.00 -13.25 11.97
CA TRP A 78 5.38 -12.71 13.18
C TRP A 78 6.03 -13.23 14.47
N ASN A 79 6.58 -14.44 14.44
CA ASN A 79 7.22 -15.08 15.58
C ASN A 79 8.74 -14.86 15.64
N SER A 80 9.34 -14.18 14.65
CA SER A 80 10.79 -13.93 14.63
C SER A 80 11.23 -12.80 15.56
N ASP A 81 10.31 -11.97 16.04
CA ASP A 81 10.57 -10.90 17.02
C ASP A 81 9.36 -10.69 17.94
N LYS A 82 9.52 -9.77 18.90
CA LYS A 82 8.43 -9.22 19.72
C LYS A 82 8.08 -7.84 19.17
N PHE A 83 7.03 -7.74 18.38
CA PHE A 83 6.57 -6.49 17.79
C PHE A 83 5.73 -5.67 18.77
N ASP A 84 5.83 -4.34 18.66
CA ASP A 84 5.08 -3.37 19.46
C ASP A 84 3.78 -2.94 18.78
N ILE A 85 3.71 -3.06 17.45
CA ILE A 85 2.57 -2.65 16.64
C ILE A 85 2.48 -3.51 15.38
N ALA A 86 1.25 -3.79 14.95
CA ALA A 86 0.97 -4.42 13.67
C ALA A 86 0.27 -3.46 12.70
N LEU A 87 0.75 -3.35 11.47
CA LEU A 87 0.18 -2.51 10.42
C LEU A 87 -0.47 -3.37 9.33
N PHE A 88 -1.62 -2.92 8.83
CA PHE A 88 -2.41 -3.65 7.83
C PHE A 88 -2.99 -2.74 6.74
N GLU A 89 -3.13 -3.26 5.54
CA GLU A 89 -3.80 -2.57 4.42
C GLU A 89 -5.33 -2.59 4.57
N GLY A 90 -5.98 -1.52 4.10
CA GLY A 90 -7.43 -1.37 4.07
C GLY A 90 -8.07 -0.92 5.40
N PRO A 91 -9.40 -0.76 5.42
CA PRO A 91 -10.13 -0.32 6.61
C PRO A 91 -10.17 -1.41 7.69
N ASN A 92 -10.28 -1.00 8.96
CA ASN A 92 -10.47 -1.95 10.05
C ASN A 92 -11.88 -2.57 10.01
N ARG A 93 -11.96 -3.81 9.51
CA ARG A 93 -13.18 -4.64 9.44
C ARG A 93 -13.34 -5.58 10.64
N GLY A 94 -12.55 -5.41 11.70
CA GLY A 94 -12.48 -6.33 12.84
C GLY A 94 -11.78 -7.66 12.52
N ILE A 95 -12.00 -8.65 13.37
CA ILE A 95 -11.54 -10.04 13.26
C ILE A 95 -12.73 -10.98 13.48
N LEU A 96 -12.61 -12.24 13.05
CA LEU A 96 -13.62 -13.28 13.29
C LEU A 96 -13.18 -14.23 14.40
N SER A 97 -14.05 -15.16 14.77
CA SER A 97 -13.87 -16.03 15.93
C SER A 97 -12.67 -16.98 15.79
N THR A 98 -12.34 -17.40 14.57
CA THR A 98 -11.20 -18.27 14.29
C THR A 98 -10.23 -17.64 13.30
N LYS A 99 -8.99 -18.16 13.30
CA LYS A 99 -7.97 -17.83 12.30
C LYS A 99 -8.49 -18.14 10.90
N GLU A 100 -9.06 -19.32 10.71
CA GLU A 100 -9.51 -19.83 9.41
C GLU A 100 -10.66 -18.98 8.86
N GLU A 101 -11.65 -18.63 9.70
CA GLU A 101 -12.72 -17.73 9.30
C GLU A 101 -12.17 -16.34 8.96
N THR A 102 -11.24 -15.83 9.77
CA THR A 102 -10.64 -14.52 9.52
C THR A 102 -9.92 -14.49 8.18
N ILE A 103 -9.11 -15.51 7.86
CA ILE A 103 -8.44 -15.60 6.55
C ILE A 103 -9.46 -15.73 5.42
N ALA A 104 -10.43 -16.64 5.54
CA ALA A 104 -11.41 -16.92 4.48
C ALA A 104 -12.27 -15.70 4.13
N ASN A 105 -12.52 -14.79 5.08
CA ASN A 105 -13.39 -13.64 4.88
C ASN A 105 -12.63 -12.33 4.69
N LEU A 106 -11.50 -12.16 5.38
CA LEU A 106 -10.78 -10.90 5.51
C LEU A 106 -9.33 -10.95 5.00
N GLY A 107 -8.86 -12.11 4.53
CA GLY A 107 -7.55 -12.29 3.90
C GLY A 107 -6.38 -11.94 4.82
N GLU A 108 -5.26 -11.53 4.21
CA GLU A 108 -4.02 -11.13 4.87
C GLU A 108 -4.20 -9.97 5.86
N SER A 109 -4.99 -8.95 5.50
CA SER A 109 -5.27 -7.79 6.36
C SER A 109 -6.03 -8.18 7.62
N GLY A 110 -7.00 -9.09 7.50
CA GLY A 110 -7.68 -9.67 8.66
C GLY A 110 -6.74 -10.50 9.52
N TYR A 111 -5.88 -11.29 8.87
CA TYR A 111 -5.03 -12.23 9.58
C TYR A 111 -3.98 -11.57 10.45
N VAL A 112 -3.35 -10.48 9.99
CA VAL A 112 -2.43 -9.69 10.82
C VAL A 112 -3.11 -9.15 12.07
N ARG A 113 -4.35 -8.67 11.94
CA ARG A 113 -5.13 -8.18 13.08
C ARG A 113 -5.49 -9.31 14.05
N TYR A 114 -5.77 -10.51 13.54
CA TYR A 114 -5.98 -11.69 14.38
C TYR A 114 -4.75 -12.01 15.21
N LEU A 115 -3.57 -12.09 14.58
CA LEU A 115 -2.29 -12.37 15.26
C LEU A 115 -1.96 -11.31 16.31
N ALA A 116 -2.19 -10.03 16.00
CA ALA A 116 -1.99 -8.92 16.93
C ALA A 116 -2.94 -9.02 18.13
N ASN A 117 -4.22 -9.34 17.91
CA ASN A 117 -5.21 -9.52 18.96
C ASN A 117 -4.84 -10.66 19.93
N GLU A 118 -4.34 -11.79 19.43
CA GLU A 118 -3.88 -12.90 20.28
C GLU A 118 -2.77 -12.49 21.27
N LYS A 119 -1.94 -11.51 20.89
CA LYS A 119 -0.83 -11.02 21.70
C LYS A 119 -1.11 -9.67 22.40
N ASN A 120 -2.34 -9.14 22.29
CA ASN A 120 -2.71 -7.79 22.75
C ASN A 120 -1.80 -6.68 22.19
N ILE A 121 -1.34 -6.85 20.95
CA ILE A 121 -0.53 -5.86 20.23
C ILE A 121 -1.48 -4.88 19.52
N PRO A 122 -1.27 -3.55 19.64
CA PRO A 122 -2.09 -2.56 18.95
C PRO A 122 -1.94 -2.69 17.42
N VAL A 123 -3.00 -2.30 16.71
CA VAL A 123 -3.05 -2.32 15.25
C VAL A 123 -3.32 -0.93 14.68
N SER A 124 -2.74 -0.62 13.53
CA SER A 124 -3.08 0.58 12.75
C SER A 124 -3.20 0.26 11.27
N THR A 125 -4.08 1.00 10.58
CA THR A 125 -4.18 0.92 9.13
C THR A 125 -2.98 1.62 8.47
N LEU A 126 -2.56 1.10 7.32
CA LEU A 126 -1.61 1.72 6.39
C LEU A 126 -2.28 2.70 5.42
N GLU A 127 -3.60 2.82 5.46
CA GLU A 127 -4.33 3.72 4.56
C GLU A 127 -4.28 5.17 5.03
N PRO A 128 -4.09 6.13 4.11
CA PRO A 128 -4.39 7.52 4.40
C PRO A 128 -5.88 7.69 4.70
N SER A 129 -6.24 8.83 5.31
CA SER A 129 -7.66 9.15 5.46
C SER A 129 -8.30 9.38 4.09
N PRO A 130 -9.58 9.00 3.89
CA PRO A 130 -10.29 9.29 2.64
C PRO A 130 -10.28 10.78 2.28
N ILE A 131 -10.36 11.66 3.29
CA ILE A 131 -10.34 13.12 3.10
C ILE A 131 -8.99 13.56 2.52
N SER A 132 -7.87 13.13 3.10
CA SER A 132 -6.54 13.51 2.61
C SER A 132 -6.26 12.98 1.21
N GLU A 133 -6.73 11.78 0.87
CA GLU A 133 -6.59 11.24 -0.48
C GLU A 133 -7.41 12.06 -1.50
N ILE A 134 -8.64 12.43 -1.15
CA ILE A 134 -9.48 13.29 -2.01
C ILE A 134 -8.86 14.68 -2.17
N GLU A 135 -8.33 15.27 -1.09
CA GLU A 135 -7.66 16.57 -1.12
C GLU A 135 -6.44 16.55 -2.04
N TYR A 136 -5.59 15.52 -1.92
CA TYR A 136 -4.46 15.33 -2.81
C TYR A 136 -4.90 15.18 -4.27
N LEU A 137 -5.82 14.27 -4.56
CA LEU A 137 -6.30 14.03 -5.94
C LEU A 137 -6.99 15.26 -6.54
N SER A 138 -7.65 16.08 -5.72
CA SER A 138 -8.32 17.31 -6.18
C SER A 138 -7.35 18.38 -6.68
N THR A 139 -6.05 18.25 -6.40
CA THR A 139 -5.01 19.10 -6.99
C THR A 139 -4.69 18.72 -8.45
N LEU A 140 -5.09 17.52 -8.87
CA LEU A 140 -4.73 16.91 -10.16
C LEU A 140 -5.95 16.69 -11.06
N PHE A 141 -7.11 16.35 -10.48
CA PHE A 141 -8.30 15.91 -11.21
C PHE A 141 -9.56 16.69 -10.78
N PRO A 142 -10.50 16.90 -11.71
CA PRO A 142 -11.84 17.35 -11.37
C PRO A 142 -12.53 16.42 -10.37
N ILE A 143 -13.22 17.00 -9.39
CA ILE A 143 -13.84 16.26 -8.29
C ILE A 143 -14.91 15.24 -8.74
N ASP A 144 -15.56 15.47 -9.88
CA ASP A 144 -16.50 14.52 -10.47
C ASP A 144 -15.81 13.28 -11.06
N GLN A 145 -14.61 13.44 -11.66
CA GLN A 145 -13.79 12.32 -12.11
C GLN A 145 -13.29 11.49 -10.93
N ILE A 146 -12.83 12.15 -9.86
CA ILE A 146 -12.37 11.47 -8.63
C ILE A 146 -13.50 10.61 -8.05
N LYS A 147 -14.70 11.19 -7.88
CA LYS A 147 -15.84 10.46 -7.35
C LYS A 147 -16.24 9.31 -8.27
N LEU A 148 -16.33 9.55 -9.57
CA LEU A 148 -16.68 8.52 -10.55
C LEU A 148 -15.66 7.38 -10.54
N PHE A 149 -14.37 7.68 -10.48
CA PHE A 149 -13.30 6.69 -10.35
C PHE A 149 -13.52 5.74 -9.16
N PHE A 150 -13.69 6.27 -7.95
CA PHE A 150 -13.88 5.43 -6.77
C PHE A 150 -15.17 4.60 -6.85
N LEU A 151 -16.25 5.15 -7.42
CA LEU A 151 -17.51 4.42 -7.61
C LEU A 151 -17.35 3.26 -8.62
N LEU A 152 -16.67 3.49 -9.75
CA LEU A 152 -16.42 2.45 -10.76
C LEU A 152 -15.46 1.37 -10.22
N ARG A 153 -14.43 1.77 -9.47
CA ARG A 153 -13.49 0.84 -8.83
C ARG A 153 -14.20 -0.07 -7.82
N GLU A 154 -15.11 0.49 -7.01
CA GLU A 154 -15.89 -0.30 -6.08
C GLU A 154 -16.87 -1.25 -6.78
N ALA A 155 -17.53 -0.80 -7.86
CA ALA A 155 -18.39 -1.66 -8.66
C ALA A 155 -17.63 -2.86 -9.25
N GLN A 156 -16.44 -2.62 -9.82
CA GLN A 156 -15.56 -3.69 -10.30
C GLN A 156 -15.13 -4.62 -9.17
N ARG A 157 -14.72 -4.08 -8.02
CA ARG A 157 -14.28 -4.86 -6.86
C ARG A 157 -15.38 -5.80 -6.35
N VAL A 158 -16.61 -5.31 -6.16
CA VAL A 158 -17.70 -6.16 -5.66
C VAL A 158 -18.15 -7.19 -6.68
N ARG A 159 -18.12 -6.85 -7.98
CA ARG A 159 -18.40 -7.80 -9.06
C ARG A 159 -17.40 -8.95 -9.05
N GLU A 160 -16.10 -8.64 -9.02
CA GLU A 160 -15.05 -9.67 -9.18
C GLU A 160 -14.74 -10.43 -7.90
N THR A 161 -14.75 -9.74 -6.74
CA THR A 161 -14.37 -10.38 -5.47
C THR A 161 -15.55 -11.04 -4.76
N LEU A 162 -16.77 -10.52 -4.95
CA LEU A 162 -17.97 -11.03 -4.26
C LEU A 162 -18.95 -11.73 -5.22
N GLY A 163 -18.68 -11.70 -6.53
CA GLY A 163 -19.55 -12.32 -7.53
C GLY A 163 -20.93 -11.66 -7.62
N MET A 164 -21.04 -10.39 -7.22
CA MET A 164 -22.34 -9.69 -7.23
C MET A 164 -22.84 -9.49 -8.67
N ASP A 165 -24.12 -9.74 -8.87
CA ASP A 165 -24.82 -9.42 -10.12
C ASP A 165 -25.18 -7.93 -10.22
N LYS A 166 -25.79 -7.54 -11.35
CA LYS A 166 -26.17 -6.15 -11.62
C LYS A 166 -27.02 -5.53 -10.51
N ASP A 167 -28.07 -6.21 -10.08
CA ASP A 167 -29.04 -5.64 -9.14
C ASP A 167 -28.40 -5.52 -7.75
N GLN A 168 -27.60 -6.52 -7.35
CA GLN A 168 -26.81 -6.47 -6.14
C GLN A 168 -25.77 -5.35 -6.14
N ILE A 169 -25.12 -5.08 -7.29
CA ILE A 169 -24.18 -3.96 -7.44
C ILE A 169 -24.94 -2.64 -7.31
N ILE A 170 -26.10 -2.47 -7.93
CA ILE A 170 -26.90 -1.24 -7.82
C ILE A 170 -27.29 -0.98 -6.36
N ASP A 171 -27.79 -1.99 -5.65
CA ASP A 171 -28.14 -1.90 -4.23
C ASP A 171 -26.94 -1.56 -3.33
N TYR A 172 -25.77 -2.12 -3.66
CA TYR A 172 -24.52 -1.80 -2.96
C TYR A 172 -24.12 -0.34 -3.19
N MET A 173 -24.18 0.11 -4.45
CA MET A 173 -23.78 1.45 -4.86
C MET A 173 -24.68 2.54 -4.27
N ASP A 174 -25.98 2.27 -4.10
CA ASP A 174 -26.89 3.21 -3.45
C ASP A 174 -26.46 3.49 -2.00
N LYS A 175 -26.11 2.43 -1.25
CA LYS A 175 -25.58 2.55 0.12
C LYS A 175 -24.20 3.22 0.16
N LEU A 176 -23.35 2.93 -0.83
CA LEU A 176 -22.03 3.55 -0.94
C LEU A 176 -22.16 5.05 -1.22
N LEU A 177 -23.10 5.47 -2.07
CA LEU A 177 -23.35 6.88 -2.39
C LEU A 177 -23.77 7.67 -1.14
N VAL A 178 -24.59 7.10 -0.24
CA VAL A 178 -24.90 7.74 1.04
C VAL A 178 -23.63 8.06 1.83
N LYS A 179 -22.70 7.10 1.93
CA LYS A 179 -21.42 7.30 2.63
C LYS A 179 -20.51 8.29 1.90
N ALA A 180 -20.42 8.19 0.58
CA ALA A 180 -19.60 9.09 -0.22
C ALA A 180 -20.11 10.54 -0.14
N ASN A 181 -21.43 10.75 -0.11
CA ASN A 181 -22.05 12.06 0.05
C ASN A 181 -21.90 12.65 1.45
N ALA A 182 -21.56 11.84 2.46
CA ALA A 182 -21.24 12.34 3.79
C ALA A 182 -19.84 12.98 3.88
N ILE A 183 -19.02 12.84 2.84
CA ILE A 183 -17.74 13.54 2.71
C ILE A 183 -18.01 14.90 2.07
N PRO A 184 -17.75 16.04 2.76
CA PRO A 184 -18.14 17.37 2.28
C PRO A 184 -17.62 17.69 0.87
N GLN A 185 -16.40 17.27 0.55
CA GLN A 185 -15.77 17.48 -0.77
C GLN A 185 -16.53 16.77 -1.90
N LEU A 186 -17.31 15.72 -1.59
CA LEU A 186 -18.00 14.90 -2.59
C LEU A 186 -19.52 15.10 -2.60
N GLU A 187 -20.09 15.84 -1.66
CA GLU A 187 -21.54 15.83 -1.39
C GLU A 187 -22.42 16.25 -2.58
N ASN A 188 -21.92 17.11 -3.48
CA ASN A 188 -22.71 17.76 -4.54
C ASN A 188 -22.45 17.27 -5.98
N THR A 189 -21.63 16.24 -6.19
CA THR A 189 -21.30 15.74 -7.55
C THR A 189 -22.22 14.63 -8.02
N ILE A 190 -21.97 13.39 -7.58
CA ILE A 190 -22.73 12.19 -7.97
C ILE A 190 -23.53 11.72 -6.77
N THR A 191 -24.82 12.05 -6.71
CA THR A 191 -25.63 11.84 -5.49
C THR A 191 -26.55 10.63 -5.54
N THR A 192 -26.82 10.11 -6.73
CA THR A 192 -27.80 9.02 -6.97
C THR A 192 -27.26 8.05 -8.04
N ILE A 193 -27.87 6.87 -8.15
CA ILE A 193 -27.57 5.91 -9.22
C ILE A 193 -27.80 6.53 -10.61
N SER A 194 -28.91 7.27 -10.80
CA SER A 194 -29.14 7.98 -12.06
C SER A 194 -28.06 9.03 -12.34
N GLY A 195 -27.54 9.69 -11.29
CA GLY A 195 -26.40 10.60 -11.40
C GLY A 195 -25.11 9.87 -11.80
N LEU A 196 -24.87 8.68 -11.26
CA LEU A 196 -23.72 7.84 -11.60
C LEU A 196 -23.77 7.42 -13.07
N GLU A 197 -24.93 6.96 -13.54
CA GLU A 197 -25.15 6.60 -14.94
C GLU A 197 -24.92 7.80 -15.89
N LYS A 198 -25.47 8.98 -15.56
CA LYS A 198 -25.21 10.21 -16.34
C LYS A 198 -23.73 10.60 -16.34
N ALA A 199 -23.06 10.47 -15.21
CA ALA A 199 -21.63 10.77 -15.10
C ALA A 199 -20.80 9.78 -15.94
N TYR A 200 -21.15 8.50 -15.96
CA TYR A 200 -20.52 7.52 -16.83
C TYR A 200 -20.73 7.87 -18.32
N ILE A 201 -21.98 8.12 -18.74
CA ILE A 201 -22.32 8.49 -20.12
C ILE A 201 -21.59 9.76 -20.56
N LYS A 202 -21.38 10.74 -19.67
CA LYS A 202 -20.60 11.95 -19.97
C LYS A 202 -19.20 11.65 -20.51
N TYR A 203 -18.53 10.61 -20.01
CA TYR A 203 -17.15 10.28 -20.38
C TYR A 203 -17.08 9.11 -21.38
N TRP A 204 -17.86 8.06 -21.19
CA TRP A 204 -17.82 6.84 -22.03
C TRP A 204 -18.91 6.77 -23.10
N GLY A 205 -19.89 7.68 -23.09
CA GLY A 205 -21.07 7.63 -23.96
C GLY A 205 -21.92 6.38 -23.68
N ASP A 206 -22.58 5.86 -24.71
CA ASP A 206 -23.41 4.65 -24.64
C ASP A 206 -22.56 3.35 -24.73
N LYS A 207 -21.25 3.42 -24.45
CA LYS A 207 -20.35 2.27 -24.54
C LYS A 207 -20.34 1.49 -23.23
N GLY A 208 -21.06 0.38 -23.24
CA GLY A 208 -21.09 -0.55 -22.12
C GLY A 208 -21.78 0.04 -20.89
N GLU A 209 -21.63 -0.66 -19.77
CA GLU A 209 -22.34 -0.37 -18.54
C GLU A 209 -21.36 -0.04 -17.42
N TRP A 210 -21.66 0.95 -16.58
CA TRP A 210 -20.74 1.40 -15.53
C TRP A 210 -20.38 0.29 -14.52
N TRP A 211 -21.29 -0.67 -14.27
CA TRP A 211 -21.03 -1.82 -13.39
C TRP A 211 -20.18 -2.90 -14.06
N GLN A 212 -19.83 -2.74 -15.34
CA GLN A 212 -18.96 -3.62 -16.11
C GLN A 212 -17.57 -3.01 -16.38
N ALA A 213 -17.19 -1.93 -15.68
CA ALA A 213 -15.87 -1.33 -15.78
C ALA A 213 -14.75 -2.41 -15.69
N PRO A 214 -13.86 -2.53 -16.69
CA PRO A 214 -12.78 -3.51 -16.71
C PRO A 214 -11.77 -3.34 -15.57
N SER A 215 -11.17 -4.42 -15.08
CA SER A 215 -10.12 -4.35 -14.06
C SER A 215 -8.86 -3.61 -14.53
N THR A 216 -8.57 -3.61 -15.83
CA THR A 216 -7.43 -2.90 -16.43
C THR A 216 -7.51 -1.38 -16.24
N TRP A 217 -8.70 -0.81 -16.03
CA TRP A 217 -8.89 0.61 -15.72
C TRP A 217 -8.34 1.00 -14.34
N PHE A 218 -8.20 0.02 -13.45
CA PHE A 218 -7.76 0.22 -12.06
C PHE A 218 -6.40 -0.42 -11.80
N THR A 219 -5.54 -0.45 -12.83
CA THR A 219 -4.14 -0.89 -12.72
C THR A 219 -3.24 0.35 -12.66
N PRO A 220 -2.47 0.59 -11.58
CA PRO A 220 -1.64 1.79 -11.44
C PRO A 220 -0.57 1.95 -12.52
N SER A 221 -0.02 0.85 -13.04
CA SER A 221 0.95 0.85 -14.14
C SER A 221 0.30 0.92 -15.53
N GLY A 222 -1.04 0.90 -15.61
CA GLY A 222 -1.76 0.99 -16.87
C GLY A 222 -1.85 2.43 -17.40
N ASN A 223 -2.29 2.57 -18.65
CA ASN A 223 -2.48 3.86 -19.32
C ASN A 223 -3.92 3.99 -19.82
N SER A 224 -4.64 5.06 -19.46
CA SER A 224 -6.06 5.19 -19.81
C SER A 224 -6.33 5.27 -21.31
N LEU A 225 -5.36 5.75 -22.12
CA LEU A 225 -5.48 5.78 -23.57
C LEU A 225 -5.48 4.37 -24.16
N GLU A 226 -4.74 3.44 -23.55
CA GLU A 226 -4.61 2.07 -24.00
C GLU A 226 -5.76 1.19 -23.48
N THR A 227 -6.18 1.40 -22.23
CA THR A 227 -7.21 0.59 -21.58
C THR A 227 -8.64 1.06 -21.89
N GLY A 228 -8.80 2.28 -22.42
CA GLY A 228 -10.10 2.95 -22.53
C GLY A 228 -10.62 3.50 -21.20
N GLY A 229 -9.77 3.58 -20.18
CA GLY A 229 -10.09 4.07 -18.84
C GLY A 229 -10.28 5.57 -18.72
N ILE A 230 -10.00 6.35 -19.78
CA ILE A 230 -10.08 7.82 -19.91
C ILE A 230 -9.20 8.59 -18.90
N PHE A 231 -9.46 8.44 -17.60
CA PHE A 231 -8.72 9.05 -16.49
C PHE A 231 -8.46 8.06 -15.33
N THR A 232 -9.03 6.85 -15.39
CA THR A 232 -9.08 5.93 -14.25
C THR A 232 -7.71 5.36 -13.90
N ASN A 233 -6.87 5.05 -14.90
CA ASN A 233 -5.51 4.57 -14.64
C ASN A 233 -4.64 5.65 -14.00
N GLU A 234 -4.72 6.90 -14.49
CA GLU A 234 -3.95 8.02 -13.95
C GLU A 234 -4.39 8.34 -12.52
N ILE A 235 -5.70 8.40 -12.24
CA ILE A 235 -6.18 8.58 -10.86
C ILE A 235 -5.68 7.45 -9.96
N ASN A 236 -5.73 6.20 -10.42
CA ASN A 236 -5.27 5.07 -9.63
C ASN A 236 -3.75 5.09 -9.38
N LYS A 237 -2.96 5.56 -10.36
CA LYS A 237 -1.53 5.78 -10.23
C LYS A 237 -1.23 6.78 -9.11
N PHE A 238 -1.77 7.99 -9.21
CA PHE A 238 -1.54 9.04 -8.21
C PHE A 238 -2.11 8.68 -6.83
N SER A 239 -3.27 8.02 -6.77
CA SER A 239 -3.82 7.45 -5.53
C SER A 239 -2.83 6.44 -4.90
N SER A 240 -2.27 5.53 -5.70
CA SER A 240 -1.33 4.52 -5.22
C SER A 240 0.01 5.11 -4.76
N GLU A 241 0.50 6.13 -5.45
CA GLU A 241 1.71 6.88 -5.07
C GLU A 241 1.51 7.66 -3.76
N PHE A 242 0.36 8.33 -3.60
CA PHE A 242 0.02 9.00 -2.36
C PHE A 242 -0.08 8.02 -1.19
N ARG A 243 -0.67 6.84 -1.42
CA ARG A 243 -0.69 5.75 -0.43
C ARG A 243 0.74 5.29 -0.08
N ASN A 244 1.63 5.10 -1.06
CA ASN A 244 3.03 4.75 -0.81
C ASN A 244 3.74 5.79 0.05
N LEU A 245 3.59 7.07 -0.28
CA LEU A 245 4.15 8.17 0.50
C LEU A 245 3.66 8.14 1.95
N HIS A 246 2.34 8.00 2.14
CA HIS A 246 1.74 7.92 3.47
C HIS A 246 2.28 6.73 4.27
N MET A 247 2.39 5.55 3.67
CA MET A 247 2.91 4.34 4.32
C MET A 247 4.36 4.54 4.77
N VAL A 248 5.24 5.07 3.91
CA VAL A 248 6.63 5.35 4.26
C VAL A 248 6.70 6.35 5.42
N GLN A 249 5.94 7.45 5.35
CA GLN A 249 5.93 8.45 6.42
C GLN A 249 5.46 7.89 7.76
N LEU A 250 4.39 7.07 7.76
CA LEU A 250 3.88 6.42 8.95
C LEU A 250 4.91 5.44 9.55
N ILE A 251 5.49 4.58 8.72
CA ILE A 251 6.49 3.58 9.15
C ILE A 251 7.73 4.29 9.69
N SER A 252 8.26 5.27 8.96
CA SER A 252 9.45 6.03 9.38
C SER A 252 9.22 6.78 10.69
N SER A 253 8.03 7.37 10.90
CA SER A 253 7.66 7.98 12.18
C SER A 253 7.73 6.97 13.32
N LEU A 254 7.11 5.79 13.15
CA LEU A 254 7.11 4.73 14.17
C LEU A 254 8.53 4.18 14.43
N LEU A 255 9.37 4.05 13.41
CA LEU A 255 10.78 3.65 13.56
C LEU A 255 11.56 4.70 14.36
N SER A 256 11.34 5.99 14.11
CA SER A 256 11.98 7.08 14.86
C SER A 256 11.59 7.11 16.34
N GLU A 257 10.40 6.59 16.68
CA GLU A 257 9.95 6.38 18.06
C GLU A 257 10.52 5.10 18.70
N GLY A 258 11.38 4.36 18.00
CA GLY A 258 11.98 3.13 18.49
C GLY A 258 11.06 1.91 18.45
N LYS A 259 9.96 1.95 17.66
CA LYS A 259 9.00 0.84 17.58
C LYS A 259 9.55 -0.35 16.81
N LYS A 260 9.13 -1.54 17.23
CA LYS A 260 9.24 -2.78 16.47
C LYS A 260 7.94 -3.04 15.71
N ILE A 261 8.01 -2.95 14.38
CA ILE A 261 6.85 -2.91 13.51
C ILE A 261 6.74 -4.21 12.73
N PHE A 262 5.54 -4.81 12.73
CA PHE A 262 5.17 -5.84 11.79
C PHE A 262 4.12 -5.31 10.83
N ALA A 263 4.40 -5.26 9.54
CA ALA A 263 3.51 -4.66 8.55
C ALA A 263 3.26 -5.65 7.42
N VAL A 264 1.99 -5.85 7.06
CA VAL A 264 1.60 -6.63 5.89
C VAL A 264 0.82 -5.75 4.93
N VAL A 265 1.23 -5.80 3.66
CA VAL A 265 0.70 -4.99 2.57
C VAL A 265 0.53 -5.85 1.32
N GLY A 266 -0.30 -5.42 0.36
CA GLY A 266 -0.29 -5.97 -1.00
C GLY A 266 1.11 -5.88 -1.61
N ARG A 267 1.59 -7.01 -2.15
CA ARG A 267 3.01 -7.22 -2.49
C ARG A 267 3.65 -6.10 -3.32
N ASN A 268 2.88 -5.49 -4.23
CA ASN A 268 3.37 -4.45 -5.13
C ASN A 268 3.78 -3.16 -4.40
N HIS A 269 3.30 -2.90 -3.18
CA HIS A 269 3.76 -1.75 -2.42
C HIS A 269 5.24 -1.85 -1.98
N VAL A 270 5.74 -3.07 -1.78
CA VAL A 270 7.10 -3.30 -1.25
C VAL A 270 8.21 -2.77 -2.16
N PRO A 271 8.31 -3.17 -3.44
CA PRO A 271 9.35 -2.63 -4.33
C PRO A 271 9.24 -1.12 -4.51
N MET A 272 8.04 -0.55 -4.40
CA MET A 272 7.80 0.88 -4.60
C MET A 272 8.31 1.74 -3.44
N GLN A 273 8.49 1.13 -2.27
CA GLN A 273 8.86 1.81 -1.03
C GLN A 273 10.26 1.43 -0.53
N ALA A 274 10.90 0.43 -1.14
CA ALA A 274 12.09 -0.20 -0.59
C ALA A 274 13.26 0.77 -0.37
N ASP A 275 13.60 1.56 -1.40
CA ASP A 275 14.72 2.49 -1.33
C ASP A 275 14.44 3.67 -0.38
N ALA A 276 13.19 4.15 -0.34
CA ALA A 276 12.77 5.20 0.59
C ALA A 276 12.86 4.73 2.07
N LEU A 277 12.38 3.52 2.37
CA LEU A 277 12.47 2.94 3.72
C LEU A 277 13.92 2.66 4.12
N ALA A 278 14.75 2.16 3.21
CA ALA A 278 16.17 1.94 3.47
C ALA A 278 16.93 3.25 3.74
N CYS A 279 16.58 4.33 3.03
CA CYS A 279 17.12 5.66 3.25
C CYS A 279 16.73 6.23 4.62
N GLU A 280 15.46 6.16 5.01
CA GLU A 280 14.98 6.62 6.32
C GLU A 280 15.59 5.81 7.47
N TRP A 281 15.78 4.51 7.26
CA TRP A 281 16.51 3.65 8.19
C TRP A 281 17.98 4.06 8.37
N GLY A 282 18.67 4.37 7.26
CA GLY A 282 20.05 4.86 7.30
C GLY A 282 20.20 6.17 8.07
N LYS A 283 19.23 7.09 7.94
CA LYS A 283 19.17 8.32 8.75
C LYS A 283 19.05 7.99 10.24
N LEU A 284 18.16 7.08 10.61
CA LEU A 284 17.94 6.68 12.00
C LEU A 284 19.21 6.10 12.64
N ILE A 285 19.87 5.14 11.99
CA ILE A 285 21.10 4.50 12.51
C ILE A 285 22.22 5.52 12.69
N SER A 286 22.38 6.45 11.73
CA SER A 286 23.44 7.45 11.78
C SER A 286 23.29 8.35 13.02
N ILE A 287 22.06 8.75 13.35
CA ILE A 287 21.76 9.54 14.56
C ILE A 287 22.07 8.74 15.83
N SER A 288 21.73 7.45 15.88
CA SER A 288 22.01 6.60 17.04
C SER A 288 23.51 6.42 17.31
N ASN A 289 24.34 6.41 16.25
CA ASN A 289 25.78 6.25 16.37
C ASN A 289 26.51 7.55 16.76
N ASP A 290 25.99 8.72 16.36
CA ASP A 290 26.58 10.02 16.71
C ASP A 290 26.22 10.50 18.15
N GLY A 291 25.28 9.80 18.81
CA GLY A 291 24.81 10.11 20.18
C GLY A 291 25.42 9.28 21.31
N ASN A 292 26.35 8.35 21.00
CA ASN A 292 27.12 7.55 21.95
C ASN A 292 28.59 8.00 22.02
#